data_AF-A0A526YHB3-F1
#
_entry.id   AF-A0A526YHB3-F1
#
_cell.length_a   1.000
_cell.length_b   1.000
_cell.length_c   1.000
_cell.angle_alpha   90.00
_cell.angle_beta   90.00
_cell.angle_gamma   90.00
#
_symmetry.space_group_name_H-M   'P 1'
#
loop_
_entity.id
_entity.type
_entity.pdbx_description
1 polymer ?
#
loop_
_entity_poly.entity_id
_entity_poly.type
_entity_poly.pdbx_seq_one_letter_code
_entity_poly.pdbx_strand_id
1 'polypeptide(L)'
;PSDGSDANQLLRCVDTALYRATTLGAGSIQFFSATDDGAAARRHALERDLASALANNQLSLEFQPFLDLGSDRIRGFEALLRWRHPTLGAIQPSEFIPVAEDTGLIHDIGHWAIKSACLAAAQWPCDLRVAVNLSVVQLKNKALLDVILTALSDAGLELISNFEDAIALLQSLSFLSVTVALDDFGTGYSSLTYLRKLPLSRLKVDRSFVQDMLTDPDCAAIVRSLI
;
A
#
# COMPACT_ATOMS: atom_id res chain seq x y z
N PRO A 1 -36.34 -6.68 -21.36
CA PRO A 1 -35.03 -7.35 -21.48
C PRO A 1 -34.26 -6.80 -22.70
N SER A 2 -33.39 -5.84 -22.42
CA SER A 2 -32.44 -5.22 -23.37
C SER A 2 -31.03 -5.81 -23.23
N ASP A 3 -30.86 -6.76 -22.31
CA ASP A 3 -29.66 -6.85 -21.46
C ASP A 3 -28.86 -8.14 -21.72
N GLY A 4 -29.16 -8.80 -22.84
CA GLY A 4 -28.52 -10.01 -23.34
C GLY A 4 -29.23 -10.52 -24.60
N SER A 5 -28.46 -11.01 -25.58
CA SER A 5 -28.97 -11.57 -26.84
C SER A 5 -29.01 -13.10 -26.86
N ASP A 6 -28.54 -13.75 -25.80
CA ASP A 6 -28.66 -15.19 -25.55
C ASP A 6 -29.03 -15.46 -24.08
N ALA A 7 -29.68 -16.60 -23.82
CA ALA A 7 -30.10 -17.02 -22.49
C ALA A 7 -28.91 -17.20 -21.53
N ASN A 8 -27.73 -17.63 -22.03
CA ASN A 8 -26.53 -17.76 -21.20
C ASN A 8 -25.96 -16.41 -20.74
N GLN A 9 -26.18 -15.33 -21.51
CA GLN A 9 -25.84 -13.98 -21.06
C GLN A 9 -26.79 -13.54 -19.96
N LEU A 10 -28.11 -13.68 -20.17
CA LEU A 10 -29.12 -13.28 -19.19
C LEU A 10 -28.95 -14.01 -17.85
N LEU A 11 -28.60 -15.29 -17.85
CA LEU A 11 -28.27 -16.04 -16.62
C LEU A 11 -27.07 -15.43 -15.89
N ARG A 12 -25.97 -15.13 -16.59
CA ARG A 12 -24.81 -14.45 -15.99
C ARG A 12 -25.16 -13.06 -15.43
N CYS A 13 -26.00 -12.30 -16.12
CA CYS A 13 -26.47 -11.00 -15.64
C CYS A 13 -27.27 -11.15 -14.31
N VAL A 14 -28.08 -12.20 -14.20
CA VAL A 14 -28.83 -12.54 -12.97
C VAL A 14 -27.89 -12.98 -11.85
N ASP A 15 -26.93 -13.87 -12.10
CA ASP A 15 -25.97 -14.32 -11.09
C ASP A 15 -25.14 -13.16 -10.53
N THR A 16 -24.65 -12.27 -11.39
CA THR A 16 -23.92 -11.05 -10.99
C THR A 16 -24.79 -10.09 -10.17
N ALA A 17 -26.06 -9.88 -10.56
CA ALA A 17 -26.97 -9.02 -9.81
C ALA A 17 -27.35 -9.63 -8.45
N LEU A 18 -27.55 -10.95 -8.39
CA LEU A 18 -27.84 -11.69 -7.17
C LEU A 18 -26.66 -11.63 -6.19
N TYR A 19 -25.42 -11.80 -6.68
CA TYR A 19 -24.23 -11.65 -5.86
C TYR A 19 -24.08 -10.23 -5.30
N ARG A 20 -24.29 -9.19 -6.12
CA ARG A 20 -24.32 -7.78 -5.65
C ARG A 20 -25.37 -7.54 -4.56
N ALA A 21 -26.54 -8.18 -4.64
CA ALA A 21 -27.56 -8.11 -3.60
C ALA A 21 -27.13 -8.81 -2.29
N THR A 22 -26.28 -9.85 -2.36
CA THR A 22 -25.71 -10.47 -1.14
C THR A 22 -24.61 -9.64 -0.49
N THR A 23 -23.75 -8.96 -1.27
CA THR A 23 -22.65 -8.14 -0.72
C THR A 23 -23.12 -6.77 -0.20
N LEU A 24 -24.20 -6.21 -0.75
CA LEU A 24 -24.85 -4.98 -0.25
C LEU A 24 -25.83 -5.21 0.91
N GLY A 25 -26.04 -6.46 1.32
CA GLY A 25 -26.88 -6.83 2.45
C GLY A 25 -28.34 -7.14 2.10
N ALA A 26 -28.98 -7.89 2.99
CA ALA A 26 -30.32 -8.44 2.80
C ALA A 26 -31.38 -7.35 2.60
N GLY A 27 -32.17 -7.48 1.52
CA GLY A 27 -33.22 -6.53 1.13
C GLY A 27 -32.81 -5.52 0.06
N SER A 28 -31.55 -5.52 -0.39
CA SER A 28 -31.13 -4.71 -1.54
C SER A 28 -31.62 -5.30 -2.87
N ILE A 29 -32.05 -4.43 -3.79
CA ILE A 29 -32.43 -4.78 -5.17
C ILE A 29 -31.41 -4.13 -6.10
N GLN A 30 -30.87 -4.89 -7.05
CA GLN A 30 -29.84 -4.43 -7.99
C GLN A 30 -30.22 -4.75 -9.43
N PHE A 31 -29.91 -3.83 -10.34
CA PHE A 31 -30.14 -3.97 -11.78
C PHE A 31 -28.81 -4.14 -12.52
N PHE A 32 -28.84 -4.80 -13.67
CA PHE A 32 -27.67 -4.98 -14.52
C PHE A 32 -27.31 -3.69 -15.28
N SER A 33 -26.02 -3.42 -15.42
CA SER A 33 -25.48 -2.24 -16.11
C SER A 33 -24.12 -2.58 -16.73
N ALA A 34 -24.01 -2.44 -18.06
CA ALA A 34 -22.85 -2.93 -18.82
C ALA A 34 -21.54 -2.16 -18.54
N THR A 35 -21.62 -0.87 -18.18
CA THR A 35 -20.45 -0.08 -17.76
C THR A 35 -19.92 -0.50 -16.39
N ASP A 36 -20.82 -0.88 -15.48
CA ASP A 36 -20.47 -1.35 -14.13
C ASP A 36 -20.06 -2.82 -14.11
N ASP A 37 -20.33 -3.57 -15.19
CA ASP A 37 -19.93 -4.96 -15.35
C ASP A 37 -18.42 -5.07 -15.64
N GLY A 38 -17.88 -4.20 -16.50
CA GLY A 38 -16.45 -4.19 -16.83
C GLY A 38 -15.53 -3.93 -15.63
N ALA A 39 -15.87 -2.97 -14.77
CA ALA A 39 -15.10 -2.67 -13.56
C ALA A 39 -15.16 -3.82 -12.53
N ALA A 40 -16.36 -4.38 -12.30
CA ALA A 40 -16.55 -5.50 -11.38
C ALA A 40 -15.85 -6.78 -11.89
N ALA A 41 -16.02 -7.13 -13.16
CA ALA A 41 -15.37 -8.30 -13.77
C ALA A 41 -13.83 -8.18 -13.75
N ARG A 42 -13.29 -6.97 -13.97
CA ARG A 42 -11.85 -6.70 -13.85
C ARG A 42 -11.37 -6.84 -12.40
N ARG A 43 -12.09 -6.26 -11.42
CA ARG A 43 -11.75 -6.45 -9.99
C ARG A 43 -11.80 -7.91 -9.57
N HIS A 44 -12.82 -8.67 -9.98
CA HIS A 44 -12.91 -10.12 -9.69
C HIS A 44 -11.85 -10.95 -10.42
N ALA A 45 -11.32 -10.50 -11.57
CA ALA A 45 -10.12 -11.10 -12.15
C ALA A 45 -8.91 -10.87 -11.26
N LEU A 46 -8.67 -9.61 -10.86
CA LEU A 46 -7.57 -9.28 -9.96
C LEU A 46 -7.64 -10.07 -8.65
N GLU A 47 -8.80 -10.17 -8.03
CA GLU A 47 -9.05 -10.92 -6.79
C GLU A 47 -8.59 -12.39 -6.88
N ARG A 48 -8.98 -13.11 -7.94
CA ARG A 48 -8.57 -14.51 -8.14
C ARG A 48 -7.09 -14.64 -8.49
N ASP A 49 -6.61 -13.78 -9.37
CA ASP A 49 -5.27 -13.91 -9.94
C ASP A 49 -4.19 -13.47 -8.92
N LEU A 50 -4.49 -12.45 -8.10
CA LEU A 50 -3.62 -11.93 -7.02
C LEU A 50 -3.31 -12.98 -5.96
N ALA A 51 -4.29 -13.82 -5.59
CA ALA A 51 -4.10 -14.93 -4.66
C ALA A 51 -3.02 -15.92 -5.14
N SER A 52 -2.78 -16.00 -6.45
CA SER A 52 -1.72 -16.81 -7.06
C SER A 52 -0.45 -16.02 -7.40
N ALA A 53 -0.53 -14.69 -7.52
CA ALA A 53 0.51 -13.83 -8.08
C ALA A 53 1.85 -13.92 -7.35
N LEU A 54 1.81 -14.09 -6.02
CA LEU A 54 3.01 -14.24 -5.18
C LEU A 54 3.73 -15.57 -5.44
N ALA A 55 3.00 -16.69 -5.44
CA ALA A 55 3.54 -18.01 -5.76
C ALA A 55 4.02 -18.12 -7.23
N ASN A 56 3.37 -17.39 -8.14
CA ASN A 56 3.70 -17.33 -9.56
C ASN A 56 4.81 -16.31 -9.90
N ASN A 57 5.49 -15.71 -8.92
CA ASN A 57 6.55 -14.69 -9.12
C ASN A 57 6.13 -13.49 -10.00
N GLN A 58 4.84 -13.11 -9.95
CA GLN A 58 4.30 -11.97 -10.69
C GLN A 58 4.45 -10.65 -9.93
N LEU A 59 4.71 -10.72 -8.62
CA LEU A 59 4.99 -9.56 -7.77
C LEU A 59 6.50 -9.29 -7.72
N SER A 60 6.89 -8.02 -7.82
CA SER A 60 8.28 -7.57 -7.74
C SER A 60 8.39 -6.23 -6.99
N LEU A 61 9.56 -5.93 -6.44
CA LEU A 61 9.87 -4.61 -5.88
C LEU A 61 10.71 -3.80 -6.87
N GLU A 62 10.31 -2.56 -7.11
CA GLU A 62 11.18 -1.52 -7.68
C GLU A 62 11.70 -0.62 -6.56
N PHE A 63 12.90 -0.05 -6.72
CA PHE A 63 13.55 0.76 -5.71
C PHE A 63 13.76 2.19 -6.21
N GLN A 64 12.93 3.13 -5.76
CA GLN A 64 13.03 4.54 -6.14
C GLN A 64 13.96 5.30 -5.17
N PRO A 65 15.06 5.92 -5.62
CA PRO A 65 15.99 6.60 -4.73
C PRO A 65 15.37 7.88 -4.11
N PHE A 66 15.67 8.13 -2.84
CA PHE A 66 15.45 9.42 -2.19
C PHE A 66 16.78 10.06 -1.77
N LEU A 67 16.88 11.38 -1.95
CA LEU A 67 18.09 12.16 -1.68
C LEU A 67 17.96 13.02 -0.43
N ASP A 68 19.08 13.30 0.22
CA ASP A 68 19.23 14.41 1.16
C ASP A 68 19.68 15.66 0.39
N LEU A 69 18.80 16.66 0.35
CA LEU A 69 19.02 17.93 -0.34
C LEU A 69 20.15 18.77 0.30
N GLY A 70 20.53 18.50 1.55
CA GLY A 70 21.61 19.19 2.25
C GLY A 70 23.02 18.66 1.91
N SER A 71 23.13 17.40 1.45
CA SER A 71 24.40 16.77 1.08
C SER A 71 24.51 16.32 -0.39
N ASP A 72 23.43 16.47 -1.16
CA ASP A 72 23.26 16.01 -2.55
C ASP A 72 23.63 14.53 -2.75
N ARG A 73 23.12 13.68 -1.84
CA ARG A 73 23.39 12.24 -1.81
C ARG A 73 22.13 11.42 -1.66
N ILE A 74 22.07 10.29 -2.34
CA ILE A 74 21.09 9.24 -2.09
C ILE A 74 21.25 8.77 -0.64
N ARG A 75 20.14 8.70 0.12
CA ARG A 75 20.12 8.20 1.51
C ARG A 75 19.40 6.85 1.63
N GLY A 76 18.91 6.32 0.51
CA GLY A 76 18.15 5.09 0.48
C GLY A 76 17.16 5.05 -0.68
N PHE A 77 16.34 4.02 -0.65
CA PHE A 77 15.33 3.74 -1.67
C PHE A 77 13.98 3.42 -1.04
N GLU A 78 12.90 3.85 -1.69
CA GLU A 78 11.54 3.42 -1.42
C GLU A 78 11.22 2.16 -2.22
N ALA A 79 10.82 1.09 -1.53
CA ALA A 79 10.46 -0.19 -2.10
C ALA A 79 9.00 -0.14 -2.59
N LEU A 80 8.83 0.07 -3.89
CA LEU A 80 7.55 0.20 -4.54
C LEU A 80 7.11 -1.14 -5.13
N LEU A 81 5.99 -1.65 -4.65
CA LEU A 81 5.41 -2.90 -5.15
C LEU A 81 4.96 -2.75 -6.61
N ARG A 82 5.13 -3.83 -7.38
CA ARG A 82 4.68 -3.98 -8.77
C ARG A 82 4.02 -5.33 -8.96
N TRP A 83 3.00 -5.36 -9.79
CA TRP A 83 2.41 -6.61 -10.28
C TRP A 83 2.47 -6.65 -11.80
N ARG A 84 3.13 -7.67 -12.33
CA ARG A 84 3.25 -7.94 -13.77
C ARG A 84 2.40 -9.15 -14.14
N HIS A 85 1.16 -8.89 -14.53
CA HIS A 85 0.22 -9.93 -14.93
C HIS A 85 0.62 -10.55 -16.28
N PRO A 86 0.53 -11.88 -16.46
CA PRO A 86 0.89 -12.54 -17.72
C PRO A 86 0.04 -12.08 -18.91
N THR A 87 -1.21 -11.65 -18.69
CA THR A 87 -2.15 -11.24 -19.75
C THR A 87 -2.55 -9.77 -19.74
N LEU A 88 -2.47 -9.09 -18.58
CA LEU A 88 -2.89 -7.69 -18.43
C LEU A 88 -1.71 -6.70 -18.42
N GLY A 89 -0.47 -7.19 -18.42
CA GLY A 89 0.72 -6.35 -18.34
C GLY A 89 0.98 -5.83 -16.93
N ALA A 90 1.52 -4.61 -16.81
CA ALA A 90 1.76 -3.98 -15.52
C ALA A 90 0.45 -3.43 -14.93
N ILE A 91 0.08 -3.89 -13.74
CA ILE A 91 -1.09 -3.42 -12.99
C ILE A 91 -0.61 -2.38 -11.97
N GLN A 92 -1.33 -1.26 -11.86
CA GLN A 92 -0.95 -0.17 -10.97
C GLN A 92 -1.24 -0.51 -9.49
N PRO A 93 -0.40 -0.08 -8.53
CA PRO A 93 -0.62 -0.30 -7.11
C PRO A 93 -2.00 0.17 -6.62
N SER A 94 -2.47 1.32 -7.11
CA SER A 94 -3.80 1.86 -6.82
C SER A 94 -4.97 0.98 -7.28
N GLU A 95 -4.75 0.03 -8.18
CA GLU A 95 -5.77 -0.89 -8.68
C GLU A 95 -5.85 -2.18 -7.84
N PHE A 96 -4.70 -2.73 -7.42
CA PHE A 96 -4.65 -4.03 -6.74
C PHE A 96 -4.44 -3.97 -5.22
N ILE A 97 -3.89 -2.89 -4.65
CA ILE A 97 -3.75 -2.76 -3.19
C ILE A 97 -5.12 -2.80 -2.49
N PRO A 98 -6.18 -2.08 -2.94
CA PRO A 98 -7.50 -2.19 -2.33
C PRO A 98 -8.08 -3.61 -2.40
N VAL A 99 -7.79 -4.35 -3.48
CA VAL A 99 -8.19 -5.76 -3.61
C VAL A 99 -7.41 -6.63 -2.62
N ALA A 100 -6.12 -6.39 -2.42
CA ALA A 100 -5.31 -7.06 -1.41
C ALA A 100 -5.79 -6.78 0.03
N GLU A 101 -6.24 -5.55 0.29
CA GLU A 101 -6.76 -5.12 1.59
C GLU A 101 -8.11 -5.79 1.91
N ASP A 102 -9.07 -5.70 0.99
CA ASP A 102 -10.41 -6.28 1.16
C ASP A 102 -10.41 -7.82 1.25
N THR A 103 -9.41 -8.47 0.66
CA THR A 103 -9.23 -9.95 0.70
C THR A 103 -8.31 -10.43 1.83
N GLY A 104 -7.62 -9.52 2.53
CA GLY A 104 -6.59 -9.85 3.52
C GLY A 104 -5.23 -10.31 2.93
N LEU A 105 -5.13 -10.55 1.62
CA LEU A 105 -3.88 -10.92 0.92
C LEU A 105 -2.75 -9.89 1.13
N ILE A 106 -3.11 -8.65 1.46
CA ILE A 106 -2.16 -7.59 1.83
C ILE A 106 -1.20 -8.01 2.96
N HIS A 107 -1.59 -8.93 3.86
CA HIS A 107 -0.71 -9.42 4.91
C HIS A 107 0.45 -10.26 4.37
N ASP A 108 0.17 -11.25 3.51
CA ASP A 108 1.19 -12.14 2.94
C ASP A 108 2.08 -11.40 1.94
N ILE A 109 1.46 -10.55 1.10
CA ILE A 109 2.16 -9.64 0.19
C ILE A 109 3.08 -8.69 0.97
N GLY A 110 2.61 -8.19 2.12
CA GLY A 110 3.38 -7.35 3.04
C GLY A 110 4.60 -8.06 3.62
N HIS A 111 4.41 -9.25 4.18
CA HIS A 111 5.50 -10.08 4.72
C HIS A 111 6.57 -10.36 3.66
N TRP A 112 6.16 -10.79 2.46
CA TRP A 112 7.07 -10.99 1.34
C TRP A 112 7.80 -9.71 0.93
N ALA A 113 7.11 -8.56 0.87
CA ALA A 113 7.68 -7.28 0.49
C ALA A 113 8.70 -6.78 1.52
N ILE A 114 8.38 -6.86 2.82
CA ILE A 114 9.28 -6.54 3.94
C ILE A 114 10.54 -7.40 3.85
N LYS A 115 10.39 -8.73 3.76
CA LYS A 115 11.52 -9.66 3.70
C LYS A 115 12.40 -9.44 2.46
N SER A 116 11.79 -9.23 1.29
CA SER A 116 12.52 -8.94 0.04
C SER A 116 13.24 -7.58 0.10
N ALA A 117 12.64 -6.57 0.73
CA ALA A 117 13.26 -5.26 0.94
C ALA A 117 14.45 -5.32 1.91
N CYS A 118 14.33 -6.04 3.03
CA CYS A 118 15.43 -6.25 3.97
C CYS A 118 16.59 -7.03 3.34
N LEU A 119 16.31 -8.10 2.60
CA LEU A 119 17.33 -8.89 1.88
C LEU A 119 18.01 -8.11 0.75
N ALA A 120 17.32 -7.14 0.12
CA ALA A 120 17.95 -6.20 -0.81
C ALA A 120 18.85 -5.20 -0.06
N ALA A 121 18.37 -4.61 1.04
CA ALA A 121 19.11 -3.64 1.83
C ALA A 121 20.39 -4.21 2.47
N ALA A 122 20.40 -5.50 2.83
CA ALA A 122 21.59 -6.22 3.31
C ALA A 122 22.77 -6.25 2.32
N GLN A 123 22.51 -5.97 1.04
CA GLN A 123 23.52 -5.93 -0.03
C GLN A 123 23.97 -4.49 -0.35
N TRP A 124 23.46 -3.48 0.36
CA TRP A 124 23.78 -2.07 0.15
C TRP A 124 24.80 -1.55 1.18
N PRO A 125 25.51 -0.44 0.91
CA PRO A 125 26.28 0.28 1.91
C PRO A 125 25.43 0.65 3.15
N CYS A 126 25.99 0.50 4.34
CA CYS A 126 25.27 0.59 5.62
C CYS A 126 24.70 1.99 5.95
N ASP A 127 25.04 3.03 5.17
CA ASP A 127 24.48 4.38 5.29
C ASP A 127 23.21 4.59 4.44
N LEU A 128 22.89 3.66 3.53
CA LEU A 128 21.65 3.63 2.76
C LEU A 128 20.54 2.88 3.51
N ARG A 129 19.30 3.31 3.32
CA ARG A 129 18.11 2.75 3.97
C ARG A 129 17.11 2.23 2.95
N VAL A 130 16.28 1.25 3.33
CA VAL A 130 15.05 0.93 2.59
C VAL A 130 13.84 1.47 3.34
N ALA A 131 12.86 2.00 2.61
CA ALA A 131 11.53 2.31 3.10
C ALA A 131 10.52 1.35 2.46
N VAL A 132 9.57 0.83 3.24
CA VAL A 132 8.53 -0.10 2.77
C VAL A 132 7.18 0.47 3.19
N ASN A 133 6.28 0.66 2.24
CA ASN A 133 4.96 1.25 2.50
C ASN A 133 4.01 0.19 3.08
N LEU A 134 3.21 0.59 4.08
CA LEU A 134 2.34 -0.30 4.85
C LEU A 134 0.90 0.22 4.89
N SER A 135 -0.04 -0.67 4.63
CA SER A 135 -1.48 -0.46 4.72
C SER A 135 -1.96 -0.28 6.16
N VAL A 136 -3.01 0.52 6.34
CA VAL A 136 -3.75 0.68 7.61
C VAL A 136 -4.37 -0.65 8.08
N VAL A 137 -4.62 -1.60 7.17
CA VAL A 137 -5.07 -2.96 7.50
C VAL A 137 -3.92 -3.78 8.09
N GLN A 138 -2.72 -3.70 7.49
CA GLN A 138 -1.52 -4.39 8.01
C GLN A 138 -1.15 -3.90 9.42
N LEU A 139 -1.20 -2.59 9.68
CA LEU A 139 -0.87 -2.00 10.99
C LEU A 139 -1.79 -2.46 12.14
N LYS A 140 -2.95 -3.08 11.84
CA LYS A 140 -3.85 -3.69 12.84
C LYS A 140 -3.52 -5.15 13.15
N ASN A 141 -2.68 -5.80 12.34
CA ASN A 141 -2.30 -7.19 12.52
C ASN A 141 -1.07 -7.31 13.44
N LYS A 142 -1.24 -7.96 14.59
CA LYS A 142 -0.18 -8.11 15.60
C LYS A 142 1.05 -8.86 15.08
N ALA A 143 0.88 -9.82 14.17
CA ALA A 143 1.98 -10.60 13.60
C ALA A 143 2.91 -9.77 12.69
N LEU A 144 2.54 -8.54 12.32
CA LEU A 144 3.39 -7.63 11.54
C LEU A 144 4.72 -7.33 12.26
N LEU A 145 4.72 -7.25 13.59
CA LEU A 145 5.95 -7.00 14.35
C LEU A 145 6.91 -8.19 14.28
N ASP A 146 6.40 -9.41 14.46
CA ASP A 146 7.19 -10.65 14.38
C ASP A 146 7.77 -10.85 12.97
N VAL A 147 7.00 -10.50 11.94
CA VAL A 147 7.43 -10.49 10.53
C VAL A 147 8.60 -9.52 10.30
N ILE A 148 8.54 -8.31 10.85
CA ILE A 148 9.61 -7.31 10.66
C ILE A 148 10.85 -7.68 11.48
N LEU A 149 10.68 -8.17 12.72
CA LEU A 149 11.77 -8.73 13.54
C LEU A 149 12.50 -9.86 12.79
N THR A 150 11.75 -10.81 12.21
CA THR A 150 12.30 -11.94 11.44
C THR A 150 13.04 -11.44 10.19
N ALA A 151 12.44 -10.51 9.43
CA ALA A 151 13.04 -9.97 8.20
C ALA A 151 14.34 -9.18 8.45
N LEU A 152 14.41 -8.42 9.55
CA LEU A 152 15.63 -7.72 9.96
C LEU A 152 16.72 -8.70 10.41
N SER A 153 16.34 -9.75 11.16
CA SER A 153 17.26 -10.80 11.60
C SER A 153 17.82 -11.62 10.43
N ASP A 154 16.96 -12.01 9.47
CA ASP A 154 17.36 -12.72 8.24
C ASP A 154 18.30 -11.89 7.35
N ALA A 155 18.19 -10.55 7.45
CA ALA A 155 19.01 -9.60 6.71
C ALA A 155 20.28 -9.15 7.47
N GLY A 156 20.47 -9.57 8.72
CA GLY A 156 21.62 -9.17 9.55
C GLY A 156 21.62 -7.69 9.97
N LEU A 157 20.46 -7.06 10.11
CA LEU A 157 20.31 -5.63 10.42
C LEU A 157 20.10 -5.39 11.92
N GLU A 158 20.93 -4.52 12.52
CA GLU A 158 20.96 -4.27 13.99
C GLU A 158 19.84 -3.35 14.52
N LEU A 159 19.66 -3.35 15.84
CA LEU A 159 18.36 -3.12 16.52
C LEU A 159 18.55 -2.37 17.86
N ILE A 160 17.98 -1.16 18.03
CA ILE A 160 18.25 -0.26 19.18
C ILE A 160 16.96 0.48 19.66
N SER A 161 16.69 0.47 20.97
CA SER A 161 15.34 0.30 21.59
C SER A 161 14.67 1.49 22.33
N ASN A 162 13.40 1.87 22.01
CA ASN A 162 12.32 2.53 22.84
C ASN A 162 11.04 2.81 21.99
N PHE A 163 9.76 2.89 22.43
CA PHE A 163 9.05 2.59 23.71
C PHE A 163 7.55 2.18 23.48
N GLU A 164 6.60 2.55 24.35
CA GLU A 164 5.18 2.11 24.47
C GLU A 164 4.20 3.32 24.53
N ASP A 165 2.87 3.30 24.33
CA ASP A 165 1.87 2.35 23.74
C ASP A 165 0.63 3.19 23.29
N ALA A 166 -0.17 2.96 22.22
CA ALA A 166 -0.38 1.83 21.30
C ALA A 166 -0.43 2.20 19.77
N ILE A 167 0.32 3.12 19.13
CA ILE A 167 1.63 3.72 19.40
C ILE A 167 2.74 2.66 19.52
N ALA A 168 2.60 1.65 20.39
CA ALA A 168 3.56 0.54 20.55
C ALA A 168 3.88 -0.22 19.27
N LEU A 169 3.00 -0.44 18.28
CA LEU A 169 3.45 -1.12 17.05
C LEU A 169 4.42 -0.24 16.25
N LEU A 170 4.14 1.07 16.17
CA LEU A 170 5.00 2.04 15.49
C LEU A 170 6.21 2.48 16.33
N GLN A 171 6.14 2.34 17.65
CA GLN A 171 7.28 2.53 18.56
C GLN A 171 8.13 1.27 18.71
N SER A 172 7.55 0.07 18.66
CA SER A 172 8.28 -1.19 18.45
C SER A 172 9.04 -1.15 17.13
N LEU A 173 8.55 -0.38 16.15
CA LEU A 173 9.30 -0.02 14.95
C LEU A 173 10.36 1.08 15.17
N SER A 174 10.20 2.03 16.09
CA SER A 174 11.30 2.93 16.52
C SER A 174 12.27 2.32 17.55
N PHE A 175 11.91 1.17 18.12
CA PHE A 175 12.71 0.24 18.94
C PHE A 175 13.58 -0.67 18.05
N LEU A 176 13.07 -0.97 16.86
CA LEU A 176 13.85 -1.45 15.72
C LEU A 176 14.54 -0.22 15.10
N SER A 177 15.55 -0.41 14.26
CA SER A 177 16.21 0.71 13.57
C SER A 177 15.35 1.29 12.41
N VAL A 178 14.02 1.15 12.46
CA VAL A 178 13.08 1.46 11.39
C VAL A 178 12.52 2.87 11.56
N THR A 179 12.78 3.74 10.57
CA THR A 179 12.20 5.08 10.56
C THR A 179 10.74 5.02 10.09
N VAL A 180 9.78 5.24 10.99
CA VAL A 180 8.39 5.44 10.58
C VAL A 180 8.25 6.81 9.91
N ALA A 181 7.70 6.81 8.68
CA ALA A 181 7.27 7.99 7.96
C ALA A 181 5.75 7.93 7.74
N LEU A 182 5.10 9.10 7.67
CA LEU A 182 3.71 9.22 7.23
C LEU A 182 3.71 9.70 5.78
N ASP A 183 2.92 9.03 4.95
CA ASP A 183 2.73 9.34 3.53
C ASP A 183 1.46 10.17 3.28
N ASP A 184 1.29 10.65 2.05
CA ASP A 184 0.10 11.35 1.55
C ASP A 184 -0.39 12.52 2.42
N PHE A 185 0.53 13.22 3.11
CA PHE A 185 0.16 14.32 3.99
C PHE A 185 -0.47 15.49 3.22
N GLY A 186 -1.71 15.83 3.60
CA GLY A 186 -2.51 16.91 3.02
C GLY A 186 -3.79 16.46 2.30
N THR A 187 -3.93 15.17 1.98
CA THR A 187 -5.07 14.58 1.24
C THR A 187 -6.40 14.46 2.03
N GLY A 188 -6.64 15.36 3.00
CA GLY A 188 -7.88 15.45 3.78
C GLY A 188 -8.02 14.49 4.97
N TYR A 189 -7.38 13.31 4.94
CA TYR A 189 -7.45 12.34 6.05
C TYR A 189 -6.49 12.64 7.21
N SER A 190 -5.39 13.36 6.96
CA SER A 190 -4.28 13.54 7.91
C SER A 190 -4.38 14.83 8.73
N SER A 191 -5.25 14.86 9.75
CA SER A 191 -5.30 16.01 10.68
C SER A 191 -4.06 16.08 11.59
N LEU A 192 -3.58 17.30 11.85
CA LEU A 192 -2.44 17.61 12.76
C LEU A 192 -2.58 16.98 14.16
N THR A 193 -3.81 16.68 14.59
CA THR A 193 -4.14 15.99 15.83
C THR A 193 -3.56 14.57 15.92
N TYR A 194 -3.36 13.87 14.79
CA TYR A 194 -2.72 12.55 14.75
C TYR A 194 -1.19 12.64 14.75
N LEU A 195 -0.59 13.60 14.03
CA LEU A 195 0.85 13.86 14.02
C LEU A 195 1.42 13.95 15.45
N ARG A 196 0.71 14.65 16.35
CA ARG A 196 1.15 14.86 17.74
C ARG A 196 1.07 13.62 18.67
N LYS A 197 0.75 12.43 18.14
CA LYS A 197 0.62 11.17 18.90
C LYS A 197 1.49 10.03 18.35
N LEU A 198 2.24 10.24 17.27
CA LEU A 198 3.02 9.21 16.61
C LEU A 198 4.53 9.53 16.69
N PRO A 199 5.43 8.52 16.84
CA PRO A 199 6.89 8.72 16.89
C PRO A 199 7.48 8.97 15.48
N LEU A 200 6.83 9.83 14.70
CA LEU A 200 7.18 10.09 13.31
C LEU A 200 8.52 10.82 13.23
N SER A 201 9.52 10.14 12.68
CA SER A 201 10.87 10.67 12.50
C SER A 201 11.12 11.21 11.09
N ARG A 202 10.15 11.02 10.16
CA ARG A 202 10.03 11.71 8.87
C ARG A 202 8.55 11.95 8.53
N LEU A 203 8.30 12.98 7.72
CA LEU A 203 7.01 13.26 7.09
C LEU A 203 7.24 13.36 5.57
N LYS A 204 6.47 12.63 4.76
CA LYS A 204 6.46 12.83 3.30
C LYS A 204 5.37 13.85 2.98
N VAL A 205 5.72 14.89 2.23
CA VAL A 205 4.76 15.82 1.62
C VAL A 205 4.26 15.19 0.33
N ASP A 206 2.96 15.16 0.10
CA ASP A 206 2.43 14.60 -1.15
C ASP A 206 2.94 15.39 -2.38
N ARG A 207 3.12 14.65 -3.46
CA ARG A 207 3.61 15.13 -4.75
C ARG A 207 2.74 16.25 -5.34
N SER A 208 1.42 16.27 -5.13
CA SER A 208 0.56 17.35 -5.65
C SER A 208 1.01 18.72 -5.13
N PHE A 209 1.11 18.90 -3.81
CA PHE A 209 1.59 20.14 -3.19
C PHE A 209 2.99 20.56 -3.69
N VAL A 210 3.90 19.60 -3.93
CA VAL A 210 5.26 19.87 -4.44
C VAL A 210 5.27 20.25 -5.93
N GLN A 211 4.31 19.76 -6.73
CA GLN A 211 4.14 20.22 -8.11
C GLN A 211 3.46 21.59 -8.17
N ASP A 212 2.41 21.78 -7.37
CA ASP A 212 1.50 22.91 -7.50
C ASP A 212 1.96 24.16 -6.70
N MET A 213 2.89 24.03 -5.74
CA MET A 213 3.46 25.16 -4.98
C MET A 213 4.14 26.26 -5.83
N LEU A 214 4.41 26.02 -7.12
CA LEU A 214 4.93 27.04 -8.03
C LEU A 214 3.82 27.91 -8.65
N THR A 215 2.57 27.48 -8.55
CA THR A 215 1.38 28.11 -9.16
C THR A 215 0.27 28.43 -8.17
N ASP A 216 0.18 27.68 -7.07
CA ASP A 216 -0.82 27.80 -6.01
C ASP A 216 -0.17 28.31 -4.70
N PRO A 217 -0.54 29.52 -4.21
CA PRO A 217 -0.01 30.09 -2.98
C PRO A 217 -0.35 29.29 -1.71
N ASP A 218 -1.48 28.59 -1.68
CA ASP A 218 -1.94 27.80 -0.53
C ASP A 218 -1.19 26.47 -0.46
N CYS A 219 -0.97 25.81 -1.61
CA CYS A 219 -0.03 24.67 -1.68
C CYS A 219 1.38 25.09 -1.21
N ALA A 220 1.86 26.25 -1.65
CA ALA A 220 3.14 26.80 -1.21
C ALA A 220 3.17 27.18 0.28
N ALA A 221 2.04 27.61 0.86
CA ALA A 221 1.91 27.85 2.30
C ALA A 221 1.94 26.54 3.10
N ILE A 222 1.27 25.49 2.63
CA ILE A 222 1.32 24.14 3.21
C ILE A 222 2.76 23.62 3.22
N VAL A 223 3.46 23.62 2.07
CA VAL A 223 4.87 23.17 1.99
C VAL A 223 5.76 23.96 2.96
N ARG A 224 5.63 25.30 3.01
CA ARG A 224 6.39 26.15 3.93
C ARG A 224 6.02 26.01 5.41
N SER A 225 4.90 25.36 5.75
CA SER A 225 4.50 25.09 7.15
C SER A 225 5.07 23.77 7.70
N LEU A 226 5.77 23.00 6.86
CA LEU A 226 6.30 21.65 7.17
C LEU A 226 7.84 21.59 7.11
N ILE A 227 8.51 22.73 6.94
CA ILE A 227 9.97 22.91 6.83
C ILE A 227 10.42 23.86 7.94
#